data_AF-A0A4Y7T1R5-F1
#
_entry.id   AF-A0A4Y7T1R5-F1
#
_cell.length_a   1.000
_cell.length_b   1.000
_cell.length_c   1.000
_cell.angle_alpha   90.00
_cell.angle_beta   90.00
_cell.angle_gamma   90.00
#
_symmetry.space_group_name_H-M   'P 1'
#
loop_
_entity.id
_entity.type
_entity.pdbx_description
1 polymer ?
#
loop_
_entity_poly.entity_id
_entity_poly.type
_entity_poly.pdbx_seq_one_letter_code
_entity_poly.pdbx_strand_id
1 'polypeptide(L)'
;MCYNVQHQLPPQGSGNSPALRTCGSCHAVFYCSQACQEEDWAALHRPECKPASLYWRQKLKAAGVTQRVEQDRLTFLEALANRFLPAPSETGTSRLVELDRSSGGSCERTEGTLVHVFDTAGMRNMLERTNSLKFVQYEHMSISAFLKKYDQEVGESTQARILQCAERVQRHPDSSALVTGMFLASPRVIITICAKMQYNDGAALGQKYRIVSHACCVLTLLDL
;
A
#
# COMPACT_ATOMS: atom_id res chain seq x y z
N MET A 1 -6.23 8.43 8.73
CA MET A 1 -5.04 7.63 8.35
C MET A 1 -4.46 7.01 9.59
N CYS A 2 -4.31 5.69 9.62
CA CYS A 2 -3.74 4.96 10.75
C CYS A 2 -2.93 3.78 10.20
N TYR A 3 -1.71 3.59 10.72
CA TYR A 3 -0.81 2.50 10.31
C TYR A 3 -1.18 1.15 10.88
N ASN A 4 -2.03 1.12 11.90
CA ASN A 4 -2.59 -0.13 12.37
C ASN A 4 -3.49 -0.69 11.26
N VAL A 5 -2.99 -1.68 10.55
CA VAL A 5 -3.71 -2.34 9.46
C VAL A 5 -4.98 -3.04 9.96
N GLN A 6 -5.10 -3.24 11.28
CA GLN A 6 -6.30 -3.73 11.95
C GLN A 6 -7.42 -2.72 12.09
N HIS A 7 -7.08 -1.44 12.10
CA HIS A 7 -8.03 -0.35 12.24
C HIS A 7 -8.99 -0.30 11.03
N GLN A 8 -10.28 -0.38 11.31
CA GLN A 8 -11.32 -0.02 10.36
C GLN A 8 -11.64 1.45 10.59
N LEU A 9 -11.41 2.31 9.60
CA LEU A 9 -11.73 3.73 9.75
C LEU A 9 -13.23 3.87 10.10
N PRO A 10 -13.59 4.69 11.10
CA PRO A 10 -15.00 4.94 11.39
C PRO A 10 -15.68 5.61 10.18
N PRO A 11 -17.00 5.43 10.02
CA PRO A 11 -17.79 6.13 9.01
C PRO A 11 -17.57 7.64 9.16
N GLN A 12 -17.19 8.31 8.08
CA GLN A 12 -16.95 9.75 8.08
C GLN A 12 -18.23 10.50 8.45
N GLY A 13 -18.21 11.22 9.57
CA GLY A 13 -19.35 12.05 9.99
C GLY A 13 -19.06 13.14 11.03
N SER A 14 -17.86 13.21 11.61
CA SER A 14 -17.54 14.26 12.60
C SER A 14 -16.30 15.04 12.18
N GLY A 15 -16.46 16.34 11.90
CA GLY A 15 -15.43 17.25 11.37
C GLY A 15 -14.19 17.50 12.25
N ASN A 16 -13.96 16.71 13.30
CA ASN A 16 -12.74 16.72 14.09
C ASN A 16 -11.90 15.49 13.76
N SER A 17 -10.98 15.62 12.81
CA SER A 17 -9.94 14.60 12.63
C SER A 17 -9.03 14.64 13.86
N PRO A 18 -8.98 13.57 14.68
CA PRO A 18 -8.10 13.56 15.84
C PRO A 18 -6.66 13.76 15.39
N ALA A 19 -5.89 14.55 16.15
CA ALA A 19 -4.47 14.74 15.89
C ALA A 19 -3.77 13.37 15.88
N LEU A 20 -3.10 13.05 14.77
CA LEU A 20 -2.43 11.77 14.61
C LEU A 20 -1.23 11.69 15.56
N ARG A 21 -1.09 10.55 16.23
CA ARG A 21 -0.01 10.23 17.16
C ARG A 21 1.12 9.55 16.41
N THR A 22 2.30 10.14 16.44
CA THR A 22 3.50 9.56 15.85
C THR A 22 4.17 8.61 16.84
N CYS A 23 4.69 7.46 16.39
CA CYS A 23 5.52 6.61 17.27
C CYS A 23 6.71 7.41 17.80
N GLY A 24 6.84 7.52 19.13
CA GLY A 24 7.89 8.32 19.77
C GLY A 24 9.31 7.77 19.65
N SER A 25 9.46 6.53 19.16
CA SER A 25 10.77 5.92 18.95
C SER A 25 11.23 6.08 17.49
N CYS A 26 10.49 5.54 16.52
CA CYS A 26 10.91 5.59 15.12
C CYS A 26 10.48 6.85 14.37
N HIS A 27 9.41 7.51 14.81
CA HIS A 27 8.75 8.61 14.11
C HIS A 27 8.35 8.35 12.64
N ALA A 28 8.27 7.09 12.24
CA ALA A 28 7.98 6.69 10.86
C ALA A 28 6.51 6.31 10.63
N VAL A 29 5.76 6.00 11.69
CA VAL A 29 4.37 5.53 11.62
C VAL A 29 3.46 6.42 12.48
N PHE A 30 2.19 6.51 12.06
CA PHE A 30 1.18 7.37 12.68
C PHE A 30 -0.09 6.60 13.03
N TYR A 31 -0.68 6.91 14.19
CA TYR A 31 -1.85 6.26 14.74
C TYR A 31 -2.94 7.27 15.10
N CYS A 32 -4.21 6.86 14.97
CA CYS A 32 -5.33 7.70 15.39
C CYS A 32 -5.55 7.68 16.91
N SER A 33 -5.04 6.66 17.60
CA SER A 33 -5.19 6.46 19.05
C SER A 33 -4.00 5.68 19.63
N GLN A 34 -3.86 5.70 20.96
CA GLN A 34 -2.89 4.87 21.66
C GLN A 34 -3.23 3.38 21.53
N ALA A 35 -4.51 3.01 21.60
CA ALA A 35 -4.95 1.62 21.41
C ALA A 35 -4.48 1.07 20.05
N CYS A 36 -4.64 1.85 18.98
CA CYS A 36 -4.17 1.43 17.66
C CYS A 36 -2.64 1.26 17.59
N GLN A 37 -1.89 2.08 18.34
CA GLN A 37 -0.44 1.92 18.44
C GLN A 37 -0.07 0.62 19.17
N GLU A 38 -0.74 0.31 20.28
CA GLU A 38 -0.47 -0.89 21.09
C GLU A 38 -0.80 -2.19 20.34
N GLU A 39 -1.93 -2.21 19.62
CA GLU A 39 -2.32 -3.33 18.76
C GLU A 39 -1.31 -3.55 17.62
N ASP A 40 -0.93 -2.49 16.90
CA ASP A 40 0.04 -2.57 15.81
C ASP A 40 1.43 -2.92 16.33
N TRP A 41 1.79 -2.45 17.53
CA TRP A 41 3.04 -2.80 18.22
C TRP A 41 3.16 -4.30 18.45
N ALA A 42 2.11 -4.91 18.99
CA ALA A 42 2.08 -6.35 19.25
C ALA A 42 2.09 -7.18 17.96
N ALA A 43 1.41 -6.70 16.90
CA ALA A 43 1.24 -7.44 15.67
C ALA A 43 2.46 -7.35 14.72
N LEU A 44 2.97 -6.14 14.47
CA LEU A 44 3.89 -5.87 13.34
C LEU A 44 4.97 -4.85 13.66
N HIS A 45 4.65 -3.79 14.42
CA HIS A 45 5.54 -2.64 14.52
C HIS A 45 6.74 -2.86 15.43
N ARG A 46 6.66 -3.70 16.46
CA ARG A 46 7.78 -3.95 17.37
C ARG A 46 9.08 -4.37 16.64
N PRO A 47 9.09 -5.36 15.73
CA PRO A 47 10.30 -5.72 14.98
C PRO A 47 10.75 -4.62 14.00
N GLU A 48 9.85 -3.79 13.50
CA GLU A 48 10.15 -2.69 12.56
C GLU A 48 10.76 -1.47 13.25
N CYS A 49 10.31 -1.17 14.47
CA CYS A 49 10.53 0.12 15.10
C CYS A 49 12.01 0.44 15.33
N LYS A 50 12.81 -0.56 15.75
CA LYS A 50 14.23 -0.33 16.05
C LYS A 50 15.05 -0.08 14.77
N PRO A 51 14.98 -0.92 13.72
CA PRO A 51 15.58 -0.60 12.42
C PRO A 51 15.11 0.76 11.88
N ALA A 52 13.80 1.03 11.96
CA ALA A 52 13.17 2.30 11.58
C ALA A 52 13.84 3.51 12.26
N SER A 53 14.01 3.45 13.58
CA SER A 53 14.52 4.57 14.37
C SER A 53 15.96 4.99 14.04
N LEU A 54 16.84 4.03 13.73
CA LEU A 54 18.27 4.28 13.52
C LEU A 54 18.58 4.81 12.12
N TYR A 55 17.95 4.23 11.11
CA TYR A 55 18.35 4.44 9.72
C TYR A 55 17.40 5.39 8.97
N TRP A 56 16.11 5.26 9.25
CA TRP A 56 15.09 5.87 8.42
C TRP A 56 14.84 7.32 8.77
N ARG A 57 14.95 7.69 10.06
CA ARG A 57 14.68 9.06 10.50
C ARG A 57 15.53 10.09 9.76
N GLN A 58 16.83 9.83 9.60
CA GLN A 58 17.73 10.76 8.92
C GLN A 58 17.48 10.78 7.41
N LYS A 59 17.33 9.60 6.79
CA LYS A 59 17.10 9.47 5.35
C LYS A 59 15.76 10.04 4.89
N LEU A 60 14.67 9.78 5.62
CA LEU A 60 13.34 10.32 5.35
C LEU A 60 13.35 11.84 5.44
N LYS A 61 13.96 12.40 6.50
CA LYS A 61 14.10 13.84 6.66
C LYS A 61 14.92 14.45 5.53
N ALA A 62 16.04 13.84 5.15
CA ALA A 62 16.88 14.30 4.04
C ALA A 62 16.16 14.22 2.68
N ALA A 63 15.30 13.22 2.50
CA ALA A 63 14.48 13.05 1.30
C ALA A 63 13.16 13.86 1.34
N GLY A 64 12.96 14.72 2.34
CA GLY A 64 11.75 15.54 2.46
C GLY A 64 10.47 14.74 2.71
N VAL A 65 10.58 13.49 3.15
CA VAL A 65 9.45 12.61 3.41
C VAL A 65 8.85 12.99 4.76
N THR A 66 7.78 13.77 4.68
CA THR A 66 6.99 14.17 5.84
C THR A 66 5.68 13.40 5.86
N GLN A 67 5.00 13.43 7.00
CA GLN A 67 3.62 12.95 7.10
C GLN A 67 2.77 13.56 5.99
N ARG A 68 2.84 14.88 5.77
CA ARG A 68 2.07 15.58 4.74
C ARG A 68 2.31 15.00 3.34
N VAL A 69 3.56 14.75 2.98
CA VAL A 69 3.91 14.15 1.68
C VAL A 69 3.34 12.75 1.53
N GLU A 70 3.35 11.94 2.59
CA GLU A 70 2.71 10.62 2.58
C GLU A 70 1.19 10.72 2.38
N GLN A 71 0.54 11.68 3.06
CA GLN A 71 -0.90 11.95 2.90
C GLN A 71 -1.23 12.35 1.46
N ASP A 72 -0.45 13.28 0.88
CA ASP A 72 -0.66 13.75 -0.48
C ASP A 72 -0.49 12.59 -1.49
N ARG A 73 0.44 11.65 -1.25
CA ARG A 73 0.60 10.44 -2.08
C ARG A 73 -0.54 9.45 -1.95
N LEU A 74 -1.07 9.26 -0.73
CA LEU A 74 -2.27 8.44 -0.52
C LEU A 74 -3.47 9.05 -1.25
N THR A 75 -3.68 10.36 -1.14
CA THR A 75 -4.72 11.08 -1.89
C THR A 75 -4.54 10.93 -3.41
N PHE A 76 -3.30 11.04 -3.89
CA PHE A 76 -3.01 10.83 -5.31
C PHE A 76 -3.26 9.38 -5.74
N LEU A 77 -2.88 8.39 -4.93
CA LEU A 77 -3.14 6.97 -5.20
C LEU A 77 -4.65 6.67 -5.24
N GLU A 78 -5.42 7.25 -4.33
CA GLU A 78 -6.89 7.16 -4.33
C GLU A 78 -7.49 7.78 -5.61
N ALA A 79 -6.97 8.93 -6.07
CA ALA A 79 -7.40 9.55 -7.31
C ALA A 79 -7.07 8.69 -8.54
N LEU A 80 -5.89 8.06 -8.58
CA LEU A 80 -5.53 7.10 -9.62
C LEU A 80 -6.47 5.89 -9.61
N ALA A 81 -6.75 5.33 -8.43
CA ALA A 81 -7.65 4.20 -8.30
C ALA A 81 -9.05 4.53 -8.84
N ASN A 82 -9.59 5.67 -8.42
CA ASN A 82 -10.89 6.17 -8.87
C ASN A 82 -10.97 6.47 -10.38
N ARG A 83 -9.83 6.75 -11.01
CA ARG A 83 -9.77 7.04 -12.45
C ARG A 83 -9.59 5.78 -13.30
N PHE A 84 -8.81 4.82 -12.82
CA PHE A 84 -8.30 3.73 -13.67
C PHE A 84 -8.78 2.34 -13.28
N LEU A 85 -9.24 2.12 -12.05
CA LEU A 85 -9.66 0.78 -11.63
C LEU A 85 -11.11 0.50 -12.01
N PRO A 86 -11.39 -0.65 -12.65
CA PRO A 86 -12.74 -1.15 -12.87
C PRO A 86 -13.32 -1.65 -11.55
N ALA A 87 -14.62 -1.95 -11.47
CA ALA A 87 -15.21 -2.52 -10.26
C ALA A 87 -14.52 -3.85 -9.88
N PRO A 88 -14.35 -4.19 -8.58
CA PRO A 88 -13.69 -5.45 -8.19
C PRO A 88 -14.39 -6.70 -8.77
N SER A 89 -15.71 -6.64 -8.93
CA SER A 89 -16.52 -7.68 -9.57
C SER A 89 -16.22 -7.87 -11.06
N GLU A 90 -15.74 -6.85 -11.76
CA GLU A 90 -15.40 -6.89 -13.19
C GLU A 90 -14.00 -7.47 -13.45
N THR A 91 -13.09 -7.37 -12.47
CA THR A 91 -11.70 -7.83 -12.58
C THR A 91 -11.52 -9.35 -12.64
N GLY A 92 -12.61 -10.13 -12.57
CA GLY A 92 -12.56 -11.56 -12.87
C GLY A 92 -11.76 -12.40 -11.87
N THR A 93 -11.44 -11.88 -10.68
CA THR A 93 -10.72 -12.60 -9.62
C THR A 93 -11.42 -13.93 -9.27
N SER A 94 -12.74 -13.98 -9.44
CA SER A 94 -13.56 -15.18 -9.24
C SER A 94 -13.25 -16.31 -10.24
N ARG A 95 -12.82 -16.01 -11.47
CA ARG A 95 -12.53 -17.04 -12.50
C ARG A 95 -11.20 -17.76 -12.32
N LEU A 96 -10.19 -17.12 -11.72
CA LEU A 96 -8.89 -17.76 -11.48
C LEU A 96 -8.96 -18.81 -10.35
N VAL A 97 -9.88 -18.63 -9.40
CA VAL A 97 -10.05 -19.55 -8.25
C VAL A 97 -10.72 -20.87 -8.65
N GLU A 98 -11.51 -20.91 -9.74
CA GLU A 98 -12.22 -22.13 -10.15
C GLU A 98 -11.32 -23.18 -10.82
N LEU A 99 -10.22 -22.75 -11.46
CA LEU A 99 -9.32 -23.67 -12.18
C LEU A 99 -8.37 -24.45 -11.25
N ASP A 100 -8.11 -23.95 -10.04
CA ASP A 100 -7.08 -24.52 -9.16
C ASP A 100 -7.61 -25.50 -8.09
N ARG A 101 -8.93 -25.63 -7.97
CA ARG A 101 -9.57 -26.56 -7.01
C ARG A 101 -9.35 -28.05 -7.32
N SER A 102 -8.73 -28.37 -8.45
CA SER A 102 -8.47 -29.76 -8.87
C SER A 102 -7.19 -30.35 -8.27
N SER A 103 -6.35 -29.53 -7.63
CA SER A 103 -5.05 -29.93 -7.08
C SER A 103 -5.13 -29.94 -5.55
N GLY A 104 -5.22 -31.11 -4.93
CA GLY A 104 -5.42 -31.31 -3.48
C GLY A 104 -4.24 -30.91 -2.57
N GLY A 105 -3.58 -29.77 -2.83
CA GLY A 105 -2.50 -29.22 -2.02
C GLY A 105 -3.02 -28.23 -0.97
N SER A 106 -2.69 -28.45 0.30
CA SER A 106 -3.03 -27.57 1.41
C SER A 106 -1.98 -26.48 1.64
N CYS A 107 -1.84 -25.54 0.70
CA CYS A 107 -1.04 -24.29 0.82
C CYS A 107 -1.24 -23.57 -0.53
N GLU A 108 -1.66 -22.32 -0.68
CA GLU A 108 -1.52 -21.11 0.12
C GLU A 108 -2.76 -20.22 -0.12
N ARG A 109 -3.39 -19.68 0.94
CA ARG A 109 -4.63 -18.89 0.78
C ARG A 109 -4.42 -17.54 0.05
N THR A 110 -3.19 -17.04 -0.05
CA THR A 110 -2.89 -15.69 -0.53
C THR A 110 -2.74 -15.56 -2.05
N GLU A 111 -2.54 -16.66 -2.79
CA GLU A 111 -2.18 -16.60 -4.22
C GLU A 111 -3.24 -15.93 -5.11
N GLY A 112 -4.51 -15.95 -4.70
CA GLY A 112 -5.61 -15.35 -5.47
C GLY A 112 -5.73 -13.82 -5.40
N THR A 113 -4.98 -13.13 -4.53
CA THR A 113 -5.09 -11.65 -4.43
C THR A 113 -4.36 -10.96 -5.56
N LEU A 114 -5.10 -10.16 -6.33
CA LEU A 114 -4.53 -9.24 -7.31
C LEU A 114 -4.08 -7.94 -6.63
N VAL A 115 -2.94 -7.43 -7.09
CA VAL A 115 -2.38 -6.13 -6.70
C VAL A 115 -2.41 -5.22 -7.92
N HIS A 116 -3.04 -4.06 -7.79
CA HIS A 116 -3.04 -3.01 -8.80
C HIS A 116 -1.86 -2.07 -8.54
N VAL A 117 -0.87 -2.06 -9.43
CA VAL A 117 0.38 -1.32 -9.26
C VAL A 117 0.37 -0.08 -10.15
N PHE A 118 0.50 1.09 -9.54
CA PHE A 118 0.74 2.37 -10.19
C PHE A 118 2.20 2.78 -9.95
N ASP A 119 3.04 2.61 -10.96
CA ASP A 119 4.42 3.05 -10.91
C ASP A 119 4.54 4.46 -11.51
N THR A 120 4.79 5.44 -10.63
CA THR A 120 5.11 6.82 -11.00
C THR A 120 6.60 7.11 -10.89
N ALA A 121 7.39 6.15 -10.42
CA ALA A 121 8.84 6.21 -10.31
C ALA A 121 9.55 5.80 -11.63
N GLY A 122 8.83 5.08 -12.51
CA GLY A 122 9.25 4.59 -13.82
C GLY A 122 9.80 5.64 -14.80
N MET A 123 9.75 6.94 -14.47
CA MET A 123 10.49 8.00 -15.19
C MET A 123 11.99 7.72 -15.27
N ARG A 124 12.56 6.86 -14.40
CA ARG A 124 14.00 6.56 -14.41
C ARG A 124 14.43 5.62 -15.55
N ASN A 125 13.61 4.62 -15.88
CA ASN A 125 13.87 3.72 -17.02
C ASN A 125 13.52 4.37 -18.37
N MET A 126 12.80 5.49 -18.37
CA MET A 126 12.37 6.20 -19.57
C MET A 126 13.47 7.02 -20.26
N LEU A 127 14.50 7.44 -19.53
CA LEU A 127 15.60 8.19 -20.16
C LEU A 127 16.41 7.34 -21.15
N GLU A 128 16.30 6.02 -21.11
CA GLU A 128 17.18 5.16 -21.90
C GLU A 128 16.54 4.57 -23.16
N ARG A 129 15.19 4.43 -23.30
CA ARG A 129 14.66 3.52 -24.35
C ARG A 129 13.40 3.86 -25.14
N THR A 130 12.55 4.85 -24.80
CA THR A 130 11.30 5.06 -25.58
C THR A 130 10.84 6.51 -25.68
N ASN A 131 10.52 6.98 -26.89
CA ASN A 131 9.91 8.29 -27.19
C ASN A 131 8.46 8.49 -26.68
N SER A 132 7.95 7.62 -25.80
CA SER A 132 6.60 7.73 -25.24
C SER A 132 6.68 8.07 -23.76
N LEU A 133 6.39 9.33 -23.42
CA LEU A 133 6.29 9.82 -22.05
C LEU A 133 4.99 9.30 -21.42
N LYS A 134 5.01 8.12 -20.78
CA LYS A 134 3.92 7.70 -19.88
C LYS A 134 4.22 8.20 -18.46
N PHE A 135 3.40 9.11 -17.96
CA PHE A 135 3.55 9.66 -16.62
C PHE A 135 3.30 8.63 -15.50
N VAL A 136 2.43 7.64 -15.77
CA VAL A 136 2.10 6.55 -14.84
C VAL A 136 2.07 5.24 -15.62
N GLN A 137 2.79 4.23 -15.13
CA GLN A 137 2.66 2.86 -15.60
C GLN A 137 1.68 2.11 -14.68
N TYR A 138 0.69 1.46 -15.29
CA TYR A 138 -0.32 0.68 -14.59
C TYR A 138 -0.18 -0.80 -14.95
N GLU A 139 -0.07 -1.64 -13.93
CA GLU A 139 -0.02 -3.09 -14.04
C GLU A 139 -0.94 -3.73 -13.00
N HIS A 140 -1.36 -4.95 -13.24
CA HIS A 140 -1.95 -5.80 -12.22
C HIS A 140 -1.25 -7.15 -12.24
N MET A 141 -1.02 -7.73 -11.05
CA MET A 141 -0.34 -9.01 -10.90
C MET A 141 -0.78 -9.70 -9.60
N SER A 142 -0.50 -11.00 -9.44
CA SER A 142 -0.73 -11.67 -8.17
C SER A 142 0.18 -11.10 -7.07
N ILE A 143 -0.23 -11.24 -5.81
CA ILE A 143 0.58 -10.81 -4.67
C ILE A 143 1.97 -11.46 -4.65
N SER A 144 2.06 -12.76 -4.99
CA SER A 144 3.34 -13.47 -5.06
C SER A 144 4.23 -12.92 -6.17
N ALA A 145 3.65 -12.61 -7.35
CA ALA A 145 4.40 -11.98 -8.45
C ALA A 145 4.86 -10.56 -8.07
N PHE A 146 4.04 -9.80 -7.35
CA PHE A 146 4.39 -8.49 -6.83
C PHE A 146 5.57 -8.56 -5.85
N LEU A 147 5.48 -9.40 -4.81
CA LEU A 147 6.53 -9.54 -3.81
C LEU A 147 7.83 -10.04 -4.45
N LYS A 148 7.76 -10.98 -5.40
CA LYS A 148 8.94 -11.44 -6.14
C LYS A 148 9.55 -10.35 -7.03
N LYS A 149 8.73 -9.55 -7.72
CA LYS A 149 9.20 -8.48 -8.61
C LYS A 149 9.87 -7.35 -7.84
N TYR A 150 9.38 -7.07 -6.63
CA TYR A 150 9.81 -5.92 -5.81
C TYR A 150 10.47 -6.35 -4.49
N ASP A 151 11.05 -7.54 -4.42
CA ASP A 151 11.61 -8.12 -3.19
C ASP A 151 12.73 -7.25 -2.61
N GLN A 152 13.55 -6.68 -3.49
CA GLN A 152 14.65 -5.79 -3.11
C GLN A 152 14.12 -4.44 -2.61
N GLU A 153 13.00 -3.96 -3.15
CA GLU A 153 12.38 -2.68 -2.83
C GLU A 153 11.47 -2.74 -1.60
N VAL A 154 10.90 -3.91 -1.32
CA VAL A 154 9.95 -4.16 -0.25
C VAL A 154 10.62 -5.08 0.76
N GLY A 155 11.27 -4.51 1.76
CA GLY A 155 11.90 -5.30 2.82
C GLY A 155 10.92 -6.21 3.59
N GLU A 156 11.42 -7.29 4.18
CA GLU A 156 10.62 -8.38 4.81
C GLU A 156 9.48 -7.86 5.71
N SER A 157 9.77 -6.87 6.56
CA SER A 157 8.77 -6.31 7.47
C SER A 157 7.60 -5.65 6.74
N THR A 158 7.87 -4.94 5.64
CA THR A 158 6.82 -4.35 4.81
C THR A 158 6.07 -5.44 4.05
N GLN A 159 6.74 -6.51 3.60
CA GLN A 159 6.06 -7.65 2.98
C GLN A 159 5.02 -8.26 3.92
N ALA A 160 5.35 -8.42 5.20
CA ALA A 160 4.40 -8.92 6.21
C ALA A 160 3.15 -8.02 6.33
N ARG A 161 3.33 -6.68 6.34
CA ARG A 161 2.19 -5.74 6.32
C ARG A 161 1.35 -5.85 5.06
N ILE A 162 2.00 -5.97 3.90
CA ILE A 162 1.35 -6.09 2.60
C ILE A 162 0.54 -7.38 2.52
N LEU A 163 1.09 -8.50 2.96
CA LEU A 163 0.40 -9.78 3.04
C LEU A 163 -0.83 -9.71 3.96
N GLN A 164 -0.71 -9.05 5.12
CA GLN A 164 -1.87 -8.86 6.01
C GLN A 164 -2.96 -7.97 5.37
N CYS A 165 -2.58 -6.96 4.59
CA CYS A 165 -3.53 -6.19 3.78
C CYS A 165 -4.19 -7.05 2.69
N ALA A 166 -3.42 -7.91 2.02
CA ALA A 166 -3.91 -8.82 0.99
C ALA A 166 -4.94 -9.80 1.56
N GLU A 167 -4.66 -10.47 2.68
CA GLU A 167 -5.62 -11.35 3.37
C GLU A 167 -6.95 -10.64 3.69
N ARG A 168 -6.89 -9.35 4.04
CA ARG A 168 -8.08 -8.55 4.35
C ARG A 168 -8.88 -8.15 3.12
N VAL A 169 -8.24 -8.06 1.95
CA VAL A 169 -8.92 -7.87 0.67
C VAL A 169 -9.63 -9.17 0.28
N GLN A 170 -9.01 -10.33 0.49
CA GLN A 170 -9.62 -11.64 0.20
C GLN A 170 -10.88 -11.95 0.98
N ARG A 171 -11.06 -11.35 2.17
CA ARG A 171 -12.30 -11.51 2.95
C ARG A 171 -13.49 -10.80 2.30
N HIS A 172 -13.24 -9.84 1.41
CA HIS A 172 -14.26 -9.03 0.75
C HIS A 172 -13.88 -8.73 -0.72
N PRO A 173 -13.65 -9.75 -1.56
CA PRO A 173 -13.04 -9.60 -2.87
C PRO A 173 -13.89 -8.74 -3.82
N ASP A 174 -15.21 -8.75 -3.66
CA ASP A 174 -16.14 -7.99 -4.52
C ASP A 174 -16.26 -6.52 -4.15
N SER A 175 -15.69 -6.12 -3.01
CA SER A 175 -15.83 -4.74 -2.49
C SER A 175 -14.51 -4.14 -2.02
N SER A 176 -13.39 -4.83 -2.21
CA SER A 176 -12.07 -4.35 -1.80
C SER A 176 -11.05 -4.59 -2.90
N ALA A 177 -10.08 -3.70 -3.01
CA ALA A 177 -8.93 -3.83 -3.89
C ALA A 177 -7.63 -3.58 -3.12
N LEU A 178 -6.56 -4.28 -3.51
CA LEU A 178 -5.21 -3.99 -3.06
C LEU A 178 -4.52 -3.14 -4.12
N VAL A 179 -4.10 -1.93 -3.75
CA VAL A 179 -3.55 -0.94 -4.66
C VAL A 179 -2.20 -0.48 -4.16
N THR A 180 -1.16 -0.57 -5.00
CA THR A 180 0.19 -0.13 -4.68
C THR A 180 0.59 1.05 -5.55
N GLY A 181 1.14 2.10 -4.94
CA GLY A 181 1.76 3.23 -5.63
C GLY A 181 3.26 3.28 -5.36
N MET A 182 4.07 3.47 -6.39
CA MET A 182 5.53 3.67 -6.27
C MET A 182 5.88 5.11 -6.67
N PHE A 183 6.47 5.84 -5.73
CA PHE A 183 6.70 7.29 -5.82
C PHE A 183 8.17 7.64 -5.64
N LEU A 184 8.72 8.49 -6.50
CA LEU A 184 10.01 9.11 -6.23
C LEU A 184 9.85 10.18 -5.15
N ALA A 185 10.66 10.09 -4.10
CA ALA A 185 10.81 11.15 -3.10
C ALA A 185 12.04 12.01 -3.37
N SER A 186 13.09 11.38 -3.86
CA SER A 186 14.32 12.02 -4.33
C SER A 186 14.94 11.11 -5.41
N PRO A 187 16.00 11.54 -6.12
CA PRO A 187 16.69 10.69 -7.09
C PRO A 187 17.20 9.35 -6.55
N ARG A 188 17.26 9.21 -5.22
CA ARG A 188 17.78 8.03 -4.53
C ARG A 188 16.79 7.40 -3.56
N VAL A 189 15.55 7.89 -3.49
CA VAL A 189 14.57 7.39 -2.53
C VAL A 189 13.25 7.14 -3.24
N ILE A 190 12.79 5.88 -3.20
CA ILE A 190 11.47 5.46 -3.66
C ILE A 190 10.60 5.20 -2.44
N ILE A 191 9.32 5.54 -2.55
CA ILE A 191 8.31 5.28 -1.53
C ILE A 191 7.25 4.40 -2.17
N THR A 192 7.07 3.23 -1.59
CA THR A 192 6.09 2.25 -2.01
C THR A 192 4.97 2.25 -0.99
N ILE A 193 3.77 2.63 -1.40
CA ILE A 193 2.58 2.64 -0.55
C ILE A 193 1.65 1.54 -1.06
N CYS A 194 1.32 0.58 -0.22
CA CYS A 194 0.31 -0.42 -0.49
C CYS A 194 -0.94 -0.12 0.35
N ALA A 195 -2.08 0.11 -0.29
CA ALA A 195 -3.33 0.48 0.35
C ALA A 195 -4.40 -0.57 0.07
N LYS A 196 -5.14 -0.97 1.11
CA LYS A 196 -6.45 -1.58 0.97
C LYS A 196 -7.45 -0.46 0.70
N MET A 197 -8.15 -0.55 -0.42
CA MET A 197 -9.22 0.36 -0.77
C MET A 197 -10.58 -0.35 -0.76
N GLN A 198 -11.60 0.33 -0.25
CA GLN A 198 -12.98 -0.12 -0.31
C GLN A 198 -13.64 0.47 -1.56
N TYR A 199 -14.36 -0.37 -2.29
CA TYR A 199 -15.20 0.02 -3.42
C TYR A 199 -16.63 0.28 -2.96
N ASN A 200 -17.25 1.34 -3.48
CA ASN A 200 -18.66 1.68 -3.29
C ASN A 200 -19.29 2.02 -4.64
N ASP A 201 -20.15 1.14 -5.14
CA ASP A 201 -20.79 1.33 -6.45
C ASP A 201 -21.76 2.52 -6.47
N GLY A 202 -22.39 2.82 -5.32
CA GLY A 202 -23.32 3.94 -5.18
C GLY A 202 -22.64 5.31 -5.02
N ALA A 203 -21.31 5.37 -4.97
CA ALA A 203 -20.59 6.63 -4.87
C ALA A 203 -20.51 7.35 -6.23
N ALA A 204 -20.36 8.67 -6.19
CA ALA A 204 -20.19 9.48 -7.40
C ALA A 204 -18.94 9.05 -8.19
N LEU A 205 -18.93 9.33 -9.50
CA LEU A 205 -17.75 9.12 -10.33
C LEU A 205 -16.54 9.86 -9.74
N GLY A 206 -15.40 9.18 -9.63
CA GLY A 206 -14.22 9.72 -8.96
C GLY A 206 -14.17 9.51 -7.44
N GLN A 207 -15.20 8.89 -6.84
CA GLN A 207 -15.30 8.61 -5.40
C GLN A 207 -15.67 7.14 -5.09
N LYS A 208 -15.59 6.26 -6.10
CA LYS A 208 -15.88 4.83 -5.98
C LYS A 208 -14.90 4.09 -5.08
N TYR A 209 -13.62 4.47 -5.07
CA TYR A 209 -12.59 3.89 -4.24
C TYR A 209 -12.21 4.82 -3.09
N ARG A 210 -11.99 4.22 -1.92
CA ARG A 210 -11.52 4.94 -0.74
C ARG A 210 -10.53 4.14 0.07
N ILE A 211 -9.47 4.78 0.52
CA ILE A 211 -8.44 4.13 1.36
C ILE A 211 -9.02 3.80 2.74
N VAL A 212 -8.92 2.53 3.13
CA VAL A 212 -9.31 2.04 4.46
C VAL A 212 -8.10 1.86 5.36
N SER A 213 -7.05 1.25 4.83
CA SER A 213 -5.79 1.01 5.53
C SER A 213 -4.64 1.01 4.54
N HIS A 214 -3.44 1.26 5.02
CA HIS A 214 -2.25 1.24 4.18
C HIS A 214 -1.02 0.74 4.93
N ALA A 215 -0.06 0.24 4.17
CA ALA A 215 1.30 -0.07 4.56
C ALA A 215 2.23 0.79 3.69
N CYS A 216 3.24 1.37 4.30
CA CYS A 216 4.21 2.22 3.60
C CYS A 216 5.60 1.62 3.78
N CYS A 217 6.31 1.46 2.67
CA CYS A 217 7.74 1.20 2.63
C CYS A 217 8.43 2.43 2.06
N VAL A 218 9.59 2.75 2.62
CA VAL A 218 10.54 3.63 1.94
C VAL A 218 11.73 2.77 1.56
N LEU A 219 12.35 3.05 0.42
CA LEU A 219 13.53 2.38 -0.07
C LEU A 219 14.58 3.43 -0.43
N THR A 220 15.84 3.17 -0.09
CA THR A 220 16.96 3.97 -0.58
C THR A 220 17.74 3.20 -1.64
N LEU A 221 17.85 3.79 -2.83
CA LEU A 221 18.48 3.22 -4.03
C LEU A 221 20.02 3.18 -3.98
N LEU A 222 20.64 3.62 -2.88
CA LEU A 222 22.09 3.53 -2.70
C LEU A 222 22.53 2.21 -2.04
N ASP A 223 21.57 1.44 -1.55
CA ASP A 223 21.81 0.16 -0.89
C ASP A 223 21.54 -1.03 -1.85
N LEU A 224 21.31 -0.74 -3.14
CA LEU A 224 21.21 -1.66 -4.28
C LEU A 224 22.47 -1.53 -5.15
#